data_AF-A0A524JGG3-F1
#
_entry.id   AF-A0A524JGG3-F1
#
_cell.length_a   1.000
_cell.length_b   1.000
_cell.length_c   1.000
_cell.angle_alpha   90.00
_cell.angle_beta   90.00
_cell.angle_gamma   90.00
#
_symmetry.space_group_name_H-M   'P 1'
#
loop_
_entity.id
_entity.type
_entity.pdbx_description
1 polymer ?
#
loop_
_entity_poly.entity_id
_entity_poly.type
_entity_poly.pdbx_seq_one_letter_code
_entity_poly.pdbx_strand_id
1 'polypeptide(L)'
;MRWFAVVVVLAVFNTVLGEELLFRGLLLPRMRGVFDRSDWVVNGVLFAVYPLYQPWTIPASLVDGIFLLTYPSRRFQSAWMGIIVHSIQSVFVIVLVLTLVLD
;
A
#
# COMPACT_ATOMS: atom_id res chain seq x y z
N MET A 1 21.64 -11.92 10.57
CA MET A 1 20.89 -12.80 9.64
C MET A 1 19.50 -13.23 10.11
N ARG A 2 19.31 -13.94 11.24
CA ARG A 2 17.97 -14.49 11.62
C ARG A 2 16.87 -13.45 11.81
N TRP A 3 17.18 -12.29 12.40
CA TRP A 3 16.21 -11.21 12.61
C TRP A 3 15.83 -10.47 11.32
N PHE A 4 16.72 -10.46 10.32
CA PHE A 4 16.46 -9.83 9.02
C PHE A 4 15.34 -10.56 8.25
N ALA A 5 15.32 -11.89 8.30
CA ALA A 5 14.24 -12.69 7.70
C ALA A 5 12.88 -12.36 8.34
N VAL A 6 12.84 -12.12 9.65
CA VAL A 6 11.61 -11.71 10.35
C VAL A 6 11.15 -10.33 9.89
N VAL A 7 12.07 -9.37 9.71
CA VAL A 7 11.76 -8.03 9.18
C VAL A 7 11.22 -8.10 7.76
N VAL A 8 11.79 -8.94 6.89
CA VAL A 8 11.30 -9.14 5.52
C VAL A 8 9.91 -9.75 5.52
N VAL A 9 9.65 -10.79 6.31
CA VAL A 9 8.33 -11.42 6.41
C VAL A 9 7.29 -10.43 6.93
N LEU A 10 7.63 -9.66 7.98
CA LEU A 10 6.75 -8.61 8.51
C LEU A 10 6.47 -7.52 7.48
N ALA A 11 7.47 -7.05 6.75
CA ALA A 11 7.31 -6.02 5.72
C ALA A 11 6.37 -6.51 4.61
N VAL A 12 6.57 -7.73 4.11
CA VAL A 12 5.73 -8.33 3.06
C VAL A 12 4.31 -8.57 3.56
N PHE A 13 4.12 -9.12 4.77
CA PHE A 13 2.77 -9.35 5.32
C PHE A 13 2.04 -8.03 5.58
N ASN A 14 2.71 -7.02 6.14
CA ASN A 14 2.09 -5.75 6.45
C ASN A 14 1.65 -5.02 5.17
N THR A 15 2.51 -4.98 4.16
CA THR A 15 2.20 -4.31 2.89
C THR A 15 1.25 -5.08 2.00
N VAL A 16 1.50 -6.38 1.75
CA VAL A 16 0.73 -7.18 0.79
C VAL A 16 -0.59 -7.67 1.39
N LEU A 17 -0.57 -8.18 2.61
CA LEU A 17 -1.77 -8.74 3.26
C LEU A 17 -2.55 -7.70 4.04
N GLY A 18 -1.85 -6.81 4.76
CA GLY A 18 -2.46 -5.79 5.59
C GLY A 18 -3.11 -4.69 4.78
N GLU A 19 -2.31 -3.92 4.07
CA GLU A 19 -2.82 -2.72 3.40
C GLU A 19 -3.46 -3.05 2.04
N GLU A 20 -2.74 -3.77 1.18
CA GLU A 20 -3.15 -3.91 -0.22
C GLU A 20 -4.39 -4.80 -0.41
N LEU A 21 -4.47 -5.91 0.34
CA LEU A 21 -5.61 -6.82 0.33
C LEU A 21 -6.84 -6.20 1.01
N LEU A 22 -6.66 -5.44 2.09
CA LEU A 22 -7.74 -4.74 2.78
C LEU A 22 -8.33 -3.63 1.92
N PHE A 23 -7.49 -2.73 1.41
CA PHE A 23 -7.96 -1.57 0.65
C PHE A 23 -8.49 -1.97 -0.73
N ARG A 24 -7.82 -2.87 -1.46
CA ARG A 24 -8.18 -3.15 -2.87
C ARG A 24 -8.86 -4.47 -3.10
N GLY A 25 -8.60 -5.46 -2.25
CA GLY A 25 -9.30 -6.74 -2.27
C GLY A 25 -10.65 -6.68 -1.57
N LEU A 26 -10.74 -6.01 -0.41
CA LEU A 26 -11.94 -6.03 0.43
C LEU A 26 -12.80 -4.75 0.33
N LEU A 27 -12.18 -3.58 0.45
CA LEU A 27 -12.88 -2.29 0.52
C LEU A 27 -13.28 -1.76 -0.86
N LEU A 28 -12.39 -1.78 -1.85
CA LEU A 28 -12.65 -1.25 -3.19
C LEU A 28 -13.87 -1.90 -3.89
N PRO A 29 -14.06 -3.24 -3.86
CA PRO A 29 -15.25 -3.86 -4.46
C PRO A 29 -16.56 -3.50 -3.74
N ARG A 30 -16.51 -3.31 -2.42
CA ARG A 30 -17.67 -2.88 -1.63
C ARG A 30 -18.02 -1.42 -1.88
N MET A 31 -17.00 -0.57 -2.06
CA MET A 31 -17.19 0.85 -2.38
C MET A 31 -17.75 1.07 -3.78
N ARG A 32 -17.46 0.21 -4.75
CA ARG A 32 -18.09 0.26 -6.08
C ARG A 32 -19.61 0.20 -6.03
N GLY A 33 -20.17 -0.59 -5.12
CA GLY A 33 -21.62 -0.70 -4.95
C GLY A 33 -22.28 0.53 -4.32
N VAL A 34 -21.52 1.37 -3.61
CA VAL A 34 -22.04 2.52 -2.84
C VAL A 34 -21.71 3.86 -3.51
N PHE A 35 -20.49 4.00 -4.03
CA PHE A 35 -19.94 5.25 -4.54
C PHE A 35 -19.77 5.26 -6.07
N ASP A 36 -20.11 4.16 -6.75
CA ASP A 36 -20.12 3.98 -8.21
C ASP A 36 -18.82 4.46 -8.89
N ARG A 37 -18.78 5.74 -9.31
CA ARG A 37 -17.65 6.34 -10.01
C ARG A 37 -16.54 6.90 -9.12
N SER A 38 -16.84 7.14 -7.85
CA SER A 38 -15.97 7.80 -6.88
C SER A 38 -15.30 6.82 -5.92
N ASP A 39 -15.57 5.51 -6.09
CA ASP A 39 -15.02 4.39 -5.31
C ASP A 39 -13.51 4.47 -5.11
N TRP A 40 -12.78 4.83 -6.16
CA TRP A 40 -11.33 4.95 -6.15
C TRP A 40 -10.80 6.16 -5.35
N VAL A 41 -11.51 7.29 -5.38
CA VAL A 41 -11.12 8.48 -4.60
C VAL A 41 -11.32 8.18 -3.12
N VAL A 42 -12.48 7.62 -2.76
CA VAL A 42 -12.80 7.28 -1.38
C VAL A 42 -11.80 6.28 -0.82
N ASN A 43 -11.43 5.26 -1.60
CA ASN A 43 -10.46 4.27 -1.18
C ASN A 43 -9.04 4.85 -1.02
N GLY A 44 -8.58 5.68 -1.96
CA GLY A 44 -7.29 6.36 -1.87
C GLY A 44 -7.21 7.36 -0.71
N VAL A 45 -8.30 8.07 -0.40
CA VAL A 45 -8.38 8.95 0.78
C VAL A 45 -8.34 8.13 2.07
N LEU A 46 -9.10 7.03 2.15
CA LEU A 46 -9.07 6.13 3.32
C LEU A 46 -7.68 5.54 3.54
N PHE A 47 -6.99 5.17 2.46
CA PHE A 47 -5.61 4.71 2.50
C PHE A 47 -4.65 5.79 3.02
N ALA A 48 -4.80 7.02 2.55
CA ALA A 48 -3.96 8.14 2.98
C ALA A 48 -4.17 8.56 4.43
N VAL A 49 -5.40 8.45 4.92
CA VAL A 49 -5.76 8.82 6.30
C VAL A 49 -5.48 7.67 7.27
N TYR A 50 -5.36 6.43 6.79
CA TYR A 50 -5.05 5.26 7.62
C TYR A 50 -3.83 5.44 8.55
N PRO A 51 -2.68 5.98 8.09
CA PRO A 51 -1.56 6.29 8.97
C PRO A 51 -1.75 7.60 9.75
N LEU A 52 -2.80 7.67 10.59
CA LEU A 52 -3.01 8.81 11.51
C LEU A 52 -1.82 9.05 12.47
N TYR A 53 -1.03 8.01 12.72
CA TYR A 53 0.15 8.07 13.56
C TYR A 53 1.34 8.79 12.89
N GLN A 54 1.28 9.04 11.57
CA GLN A 54 2.26 9.82 10.81
C GLN A 54 1.54 10.85 9.92
N PRO A 55 0.95 11.91 10.49
CA PRO A 55 0.13 12.85 9.73
C PRO A 55 0.90 13.58 8.61
N TRP A 56 2.22 13.66 8.71
CA TRP A 56 3.09 14.25 7.68
C TRP A 56 3.25 13.37 6.43
N THR A 57 2.96 12.07 6.49
CA THR A 57 2.97 11.21 5.29
C THR A 57 1.65 11.26 4.53
N ILE A 58 0.56 11.71 5.17
CA ILE A 58 -0.79 11.80 4.57
C ILE A 58 -0.78 12.49 3.19
N PRO A 59 -0.13 13.66 2.97
CA PRO A 59 -0.16 14.31 1.66
C PRO A 59 0.46 13.45 0.56
N ALA A 60 1.59 12.80 0.85
CA ALA A 60 2.26 11.91 -0.09
C ALA A 60 1.44 10.64 -0.31
N SER A 61 0.94 10.02 0.77
CA SER A 61 0.08 8.83 0.72
C SER A 61 -1.25 9.08 0.03
N LEU A 62 -1.76 10.32 0.02
CA LEU A 62 -2.97 10.71 -0.72
C LEU A 62 -2.70 10.76 -2.23
N VAL A 63 -1.59 11.35 -2.64
CA VAL A 63 -1.19 11.37 -4.06
C VAL A 63 -0.89 9.96 -4.54
N ASP A 64 -0.08 9.21 -3.80
CA ASP A 64 0.30 7.84 -4.17
C ASP A 64 -0.92 6.91 -4.12
N GLY A 65 -1.69 6.97 -3.03
CA GLY A 65 -2.92 6.20 -2.81
C GLY A 65 -3.95 6.42 -3.92
N ILE A 66 -4.19 7.65 -4.33
CA ILE A 66 -5.19 7.95 -5.36
C ILE A 66 -4.67 7.64 -6.77
N PHE A 67 -3.48 8.13 -7.13
CA PHE A 67 -2.99 8.12 -8.51
C PHE A 67 -2.14 6.90 -8.87
N LEU A 68 -1.22 6.50 -8.01
CA LEU A 68 -0.31 5.37 -8.28
C LEU A 68 -0.93 4.03 -7.93
N LEU A 69 -1.91 4.06 -7.04
CA LEU A 69 -2.43 2.88 -6.40
C LEU A 69 -3.87 2.61 -6.86
N THR A 70 -4.82 3.47 -6.50
CA THR A 70 -6.23 3.16 -6.72
C THR A 70 -6.66 3.29 -8.19
N TYR A 71 -6.14 4.28 -8.92
CA TYR A 71 -6.42 4.47 -10.35
C TYR A 71 -6.01 3.26 -11.22
N PRO A 72 -4.76 2.75 -11.17
CA PRO A 72 -4.40 1.56 -11.92
C PRO A 72 -5.12 0.29 -11.42
N SER A 73 -5.33 0.11 -10.11
CA SER A 73 -6.10 -1.04 -9.61
C SER A 73 -7.57 -1.03 -10.08
N ARG A 74 -8.17 0.15 -10.26
CA ARG A 74 -9.50 0.27 -10.88
C ARG A 74 -9.47 -0.02 -12.38
N ARG A 75 -8.48 0.53 -13.09
CA ARG A 75 -8.30 0.36 -14.55
C ARG A 75 -8.06 -1.10 -14.95
N PHE A 76 -7.21 -1.79 -14.19
CA PHE A 76 -6.78 -3.16 -14.46
C PHE A 76 -7.57 -4.21 -13.66
N GLN A 77 -8.53 -3.79 -12.82
CA GLN A 77 -9.30 -4.68 -11.93
C GLN A 77 -8.40 -5.59 -11.07
N SER A 78 -7.18 -5.14 -10.78
CA SER A 78 -6.13 -6.00 -10.23
C SER A 78 -5.39 -5.29 -9.10
N ALA A 79 -5.35 -5.96 -7.94
CA ALA A 79 -4.56 -5.52 -6.79
C ALA A 79 -3.05 -5.65 -7.05
N TRP A 80 -2.63 -6.48 -8.03
CA TRP A 80 -1.23 -6.71 -8.34
C TRP A 80 -0.44 -5.45 -8.70
N MET A 81 -1.07 -4.51 -9.41
CA MET A 81 -0.39 -3.27 -9.80
C MET A 81 -0.03 -2.42 -8.57
N GLY A 82 -0.90 -2.42 -7.57
CA GLY A 82 -0.65 -1.75 -6.30
C GLY A 82 0.32 -2.48 -5.42
N ILE A 83 0.23 -3.82 -5.36
CA ILE A 83 1.23 -4.67 -4.68
C ILE A 83 2.62 -4.32 -5.21
N ILE A 84 2.82 -4.26 -6.53
CA ILE A 84 4.14 -4.00 -7.12
C ILE A 84 4.66 -2.61 -6.73
N VAL A 85 3.84 -1.57 -6.86
CA VAL A 85 4.23 -0.19 -6.55
C VAL A 85 4.52 -0.03 -5.05
N HIS A 86 3.66 -0.57 -4.19
CA HIS A 86 3.81 -0.49 -2.74
C HIS A 86 4.97 -1.35 -2.21
N SER A 87 5.25 -2.45 -2.90
CA SER A 87 6.40 -3.32 -2.59
C SER A 87 7.73 -2.66 -2.94
N ILE A 88 7.81 -1.76 -3.94
CA ILE A 88 9.06 -1.05 -4.26
C ILE A 88 9.56 -0.24 -3.07
N GLN A 89 8.66 0.44 -2.36
CA GLN A 89 9.01 1.21 -1.17
C GLN A 89 9.51 0.31 -0.04
N SER A 90 8.86 -0.85 0.14
CA SER A 90 9.31 -1.87 1.10
C SER A 90 10.66 -2.48 0.73
N VAL A 91 10.89 -2.76 -0.56
CA VAL A 91 12.15 -3.27 -1.08
C VAL A 91 13.28 -2.27 -0.85
N PHE A 92 13.03 -0.98 -1.07
CA PHE A 92 14.01 0.07 -0.79
C PHE A 92 14.43 0.07 0.69
N VAL A 93 13.47 -0.01 1.62
CA VAL A 93 13.75 -0.11 3.06
C VAL A 93 14.52 -1.39 3.39
N ILE A 94 14.13 -2.53 2.80
CA ILE A 94 14.82 -3.81 3.00
C ILE A 94 16.28 -3.74 2.53
N VAL A 95 16.55 -3.15 1.37
CA VAL A 95 17.92 -2.97 0.83
C VAL A 95 18.74 -2.04 1.72
N LEU A 96 18.16 -0.92 2.17
CA LEU A 96 18.81 0.02 3.08
C LEU A 96 19.19 -0.65 4.42
N VAL A 97 18.28 -1.45 4.97
CA VAL A 97 18.55 -2.23 6.20
C VAL A 97 19.63 -3.28 5.92
N LEU A 98 19.61 -3.94 4.75
CA LEU A 98 20.61 -4.93 4.38
C LEU A 98 22.02 -4.33 4.33
N THR A 99 22.19 -3.15 3.73
CA THR A 99 23.51 -2.47 3.66
C THR A 99 24.03 -2.15 5.05
N LEU A 100 23.16 -1.65 5.93
CA LEU A 100 23.50 -1.26 7.31
C LEU A 100 23.85 -2.46 8.23
N VAL A 101 23.45 -3.67 7.84
CA VAL A 101 23.74 -4.92 8.57
C VAL A 101 24.99 -5.62 8.04
N LEU A 102 25.37 -5.32 6.80
CA LEU A 102 26.55 -5.89 6.14
C LEU A 102 27.81 -5.01 6.33
N ASP A 103 27.64 -3.73 6.66
CA ASP A 103 28.67 -2.84 7.21
C ASP A 103 28.99 -3.19 8.69
#